data_AF-A0A928J2J1-F1
#
_entry.id   AF-A0A928J2J1-F1
#
_cell.length_a   1.000
_cell.length_b   1.000
_cell.length_c   1.000
_cell.angle_alpha   90.00
_cell.angle_beta   90.00
_cell.angle_gamma   90.00
#
_symmetry.space_group_name_H-M   'P 1'
#
loop_
_entity.id
_entity.type
_entity.pdbx_description
1 polymer ?
#
loop_
_entity_poly.entity_id
_entity_poly.type
_entity_poly.pdbx_seq_one_letter_code
_entity_poly.pdbx_strand_id
1 'polypeptide(L)'
;MSTIELTSKIEALREWETIIAEAQAEVDALRDQIKAEMTERNTEEMEVGAYIIRWTSVLTTRFDTTAFKKVHGDLYKEFTKQSASRRFSISD
;
A
#
# COMPACT_ATOMS: atom_id res chain seq x y z
N MET A 1 29.70 6.01 12.13
CA MET A 1 29.55 5.21 10.90
C MET A 1 30.29 5.94 9.79
N SER A 2 31.24 5.32 9.14
CA SER A 2 31.99 5.94 8.04
C SER A 2 31.16 5.95 6.75
N THR A 3 31.63 6.69 5.73
CA THR A 3 31.03 6.67 4.40
C THR A 3 31.03 5.26 3.80
N ILE A 4 32.11 4.51 3.99
CA ILE A 4 32.26 3.11 3.53
C ILE A 4 31.23 2.20 4.20
N GLU A 5 31.03 2.34 5.52
CA GLU A 5 30.03 1.58 6.26
C GLU A 5 28.60 1.94 5.84
N LEU A 6 28.32 3.21 5.53
CA LEU A 6 27.01 3.64 5.02
C LEU A 6 26.73 3.05 3.64
N THR A 7 27.70 3.08 2.72
CA THR A 7 27.55 2.48 1.39
C THR A 7 27.27 0.98 1.49
N SER A 8 28.02 0.25 2.30
CA SER A 8 27.79 -1.18 2.51
C SER A 8 26.40 -1.49 3.05
N LYS A 9 25.87 -0.66 3.97
CA LYS A 9 24.50 -0.81 4.46
C LYS A 9 23.43 -0.48 3.42
N ILE A 10 23.68 0.50 2.55
CA ILE A 10 22.76 0.85 1.45
C ILE A 10 22.69 -0.30 0.44
N GLU A 11 23.83 -0.88 0.07
CA GLU A 11 23.89 -2.02 -0.84
C GLU A 11 23.16 -3.24 -0.27
N ALA A 12 23.43 -3.59 0.99
CA ALA A 12 22.72 -4.67 1.67
C ALA A 12 21.21 -4.41 1.76
N LEU A 13 20.79 -3.17 2.06
CA LEU A 13 19.38 -2.80 2.09
C LEU A 13 18.71 -3.01 0.73
N ARG A 14 19.36 -2.62 -0.37
CA ARG A 14 18.81 -2.78 -1.73
C ARG A 14 18.69 -4.24 -2.14
N GLU A 15 19.64 -5.08 -1.74
CA GLU A 15 19.56 -6.53 -1.96
C GLU A 15 18.33 -7.11 -1.26
N TRP A 16 18.12 -6.77 0.00
CA TRP A 16 16.93 -7.18 0.74
C TRP A 16 15.62 -6.63 0.14
N GLU A 17 15.60 -5.38 -0.27
CA GLU A 17 14.44 -4.77 -0.93
C GLU A 17 14.10 -5.49 -2.25
N THR A 18 15.11 -5.92 -3.00
CA THR A 18 14.92 -6.70 -4.24
C THR A 18 14.27 -8.06 -3.94
N ILE A 19 14.81 -8.79 -2.96
CA ILE A 19 14.27 -10.09 -2.54
C ILE A 19 12.82 -9.94 -2.04
N ILE A 20 12.54 -8.90 -1.25
CA ILE A 20 11.19 -8.61 -0.77
C ILE A 20 10.25 -8.30 -1.93
N ALA A 21 10.70 -7.51 -2.91
CA ALA A 21 9.88 -7.15 -4.07
C ALA A 21 9.53 -8.39 -4.91
N GLU A 22 10.48 -9.29 -5.15
CA GLU A 22 10.26 -10.55 -5.86
C GLU A 22 9.28 -11.45 -5.11
N ALA A 23 9.50 -11.68 -3.81
CA ALA A 23 8.60 -12.49 -2.99
C ALA A 23 7.19 -11.90 -2.91
N GLN A 24 7.08 -10.57 -2.80
CA GLN A 24 5.80 -9.88 -2.80
C GLN A 24 5.07 -10.06 -4.14
N ALA A 25 5.78 -10.02 -5.26
CA ALA A 25 5.20 -10.25 -6.58
C ALA A 25 4.64 -11.67 -6.71
N GLU A 26 5.35 -12.69 -6.21
CA GLU A 26 4.84 -14.07 -6.20
C GLU A 26 3.59 -14.23 -5.31
N VAL A 27 3.61 -13.62 -4.13
CA VAL A 27 2.46 -13.62 -3.22
C VAL A 27 1.25 -12.94 -3.87
N ASP A 28 1.45 -11.80 -4.52
CA ASP A 28 0.36 -11.07 -5.18
C ASP A 28 -0.17 -11.84 -6.40
N ALA A 29 0.69 -12.51 -7.16
CA ALA A 29 0.25 -13.41 -8.23
C ALA A 29 -0.64 -14.54 -7.71
N LEU A 30 -0.29 -15.17 -6.58
CA LEU A 30 -1.14 -16.18 -5.94
C LEU A 30 -2.46 -15.61 -5.44
N ARG A 31 -2.44 -14.43 -4.81
CA ARG A 31 -3.67 -13.73 -4.38
C ARG A 31 -4.59 -13.44 -5.55
N ASP A 32 -4.04 -13.01 -6.68
CA ASP A 32 -4.84 -12.67 -7.86
C ASP A 32 -5.44 -13.90 -8.52
N GLN A 33 -4.75 -15.05 -8.52
CA GLN A 33 -5.35 -16.32 -8.93
C GLN A 33 -6.56 -16.69 -8.05
N ILE A 34 -6.45 -16.52 -6.73
CA ILE A 34 -7.56 -16.79 -5.80
C ILE A 34 -8.75 -15.83 -6.05
N LYS A 35 -8.49 -14.53 -6.27
CA LYS A 35 -9.55 -13.56 -6.59
C LYS A 35 -10.21 -13.85 -7.95
N ALA A 36 -9.43 -14.28 -8.94
CA ALA A 36 -9.95 -14.66 -10.25
C ALA A 36 -10.93 -15.83 -10.12
N GLU A 37 -10.60 -16.85 -9.33
CA GLU A 37 -11.49 -17.97 -9.02
C GLU A 37 -12.78 -17.50 -8.31
N MET A 38 -12.68 -16.62 -7.30
CA MET A 38 -13.85 -16.04 -6.62
C MET A 38 -14.76 -15.28 -7.61
N THR A 39 -14.14 -14.58 -8.56
CA THR A 39 -14.85 -13.79 -9.59
C THR A 39 -15.52 -14.68 -10.62
N GLU A 40 -14.85 -15.73 -11.11
CA GLU A 40 -15.42 -16.71 -12.06
C GLU A 40 -16.62 -17.44 -11.45
N ARG A 41 -16.55 -17.75 -10.15
CA ARG A 41 -17.66 -18.35 -9.40
C ARG A 41 -18.75 -17.36 -8.97
N ASN A 42 -18.51 -16.06 -9.13
CA ASN A 42 -19.39 -15.00 -8.71
C ASN A 42 -19.84 -15.14 -7.23
N THR A 43 -18.89 -15.42 -6.33
CA THR A 43 -19.14 -15.52 -4.88
C THR A 43 -18.28 -14.53 -4.10
N GLU A 44 -18.85 -14.00 -3.04
CA GLU A 44 -18.15 -13.10 -2.13
C GLU A 44 -17.54 -13.82 -0.92
N GLU A 45 -18.05 -15.00 -0.57
CA GLU A 45 -17.54 -15.85 0.51
C GLU A 45 -17.41 -17.31 0.06
N MET A 46 -16.33 -17.98 0.45
CA MET A 46 -16.10 -19.38 0.15
C MET A 46 -15.33 -20.07 1.27
N GLU A 47 -15.79 -21.24 1.70
CA GLU A 47 -15.06 -22.11 2.62
C GLU A 47 -14.23 -23.13 1.82
N VAL A 48 -12.93 -23.22 2.13
CA VAL A 48 -12.01 -24.19 1.53
C VAL A 48 -11.22 -24.88 2.64
N GLY A 49 -11.67 -26.07 3.02
CA GLY A 49 -11.09 -26.84 4.12
C GLY A 49 -11.23 -26.10 5.45
N ALA A 50 -10.10 -25.63 6.01
CA ALA A 50 -10.07 -24.87 7.27
C ALA A 50 -10.08 -23.35 7.07
N TYR A 51 -10.20 -22.85 5.83
CA TYR A 51 -10.09 -21.43 5.50
C TYR A 51 -11.41 -20.86 4.99
N ILE A 52 -11.64 -19.57 5.27
CA ILE A 52 -12.74 -18.80 4.70
C ILE A 52 -12.16 -17.66 3.88
N ILE A 53 -12.46 -17.65 2.58
CA ILE A 53 -12.06 -16.62 1.64
C ILE A 53 -13.20 -15.60 1.55
N ARG A 54 -12.89 -14.32 1.75
CA ARG A 54 -13.85 -13.21 1.57
C ARG A 54 -13.32 -12.21 0.56
N TRP A 55 -14.06 -12.04 -0.52
CA TRP A 55 -13.79 -11.08 -1.59
C TRP A 55 -15.05 -10.27 -1.86
N THR A 56 -15.35 -9.33 -0.95
CA THR A 56 -16.53 -8.47 -0.99
C THR A 56 -16.17 -7.08 -1.48
N SER A 57 -17.12 -6.43 -2.17
CA SER A 57 -16.98 -5.02 -2.52
C SER A 57 -17.18 -4.12 -1.30
N VAL A 58 -16.15 -3.35 -0.94
CA VAL A 58 -16.24 -2.37 0.16
C VAL A 58 -16.38 -0.96 -0.40
N LEU A 59 -17.54 -0.34 -0.17
CA LEU A 59 -17.74 1.07 -0.47
C LEU A 59 -17.19 1.91 0.69
N THR A 60 -16.20 2.75 0.41
CA THR A 60 -15.66 3.71 1.39
C THR A 60 -15.99 5.12 0.97
N THR A 61 -16.53 5.91 1.89
CA THR A 61 -16.75 7.33 1.68
C THR A 61 -15.49 8.09 2.09
N ARG A 62 -14.86 8.79 1.15
CA ARG A 62 -13.72 9.67 1.41
C ARG A 62 -14.16 11.12 1.24
N PHE A 63 -13.65 12.00 2.09
CA PHE A 63 -13.85 13.43 1.93
C PHE A 63 -13.10 13.92 0.68
N ASP A 64 -13.81 14.57 -0.24
CA ASP A 64 -13.19 15.19 -1.40
C ASP A 64 -12.55 16.51 -1.01
N THR A 65 -11.35 16.41 -0.44
CA THR A 65 -10.54 17.55 -0.02
C THR A 65 -10.26 18.50 -1.17
N THR A 66 -10.19 18.02 -2.41
CA THR A 66 -9.88 18.83 -3.60
C THR A 66 -11.07 19.70 -3.99
N ALA A 67 -12.25 19.09 -4.12
CA ALA A 67 -13.49 19.83 -4.39
C ALA A 67 -13.82 20.79 -3.24
N PHE A 68 -13.65 20.34 -1.99
CA PHE A 68 -13.88 21.20 -0.82
C PHE A 68 -12.94 22.39 -0.79
N LYS A 69 -11.63 22.20 -1.05
CA LYS A 69 -10.67 23.31 -1.12
C LYS A 69 -10.98 24.28 -2.27
N LYS A 70 -11.53 23.80 -3.38
CA LYS A 70 -11.92 24.64 -4.52
C LYS A 70 -13.10 25.57 -4.18
N VAL A 71 -14.06 25.09 -3.39
CA VAL A 71 -15.28 25.86 -3.03
C VAL A 71 -15.11 26.64 -1.72
N HIS A 72 -14.41 26.07 -0.75
CA HIS A 72 -14.27 26.56 0.63
C HIS A 72 -12.80 26.71 1.04
N GLY A 73 -12.00 27.38 0.19
CA GLY A 73 -10.56 27.48 0.38
C GLY A 73 -10.14 28.14 1.69
N ASP A 74 -10.86 29.16 2.17
CA ASP A 74 -10.52 29.84 3.43
C ASP A 74 -10.87 28.99 4.65
N LEU A 75 -12.05 28.35 4.65
CA LEU A 75 -12.41 27.38 5.68
C LEU A 75 -11.42 26.20 5.71
N TYR A 76 -11.00 25.69 4.55
CA TYR A 76 -9.97 24.65 4.49
C TYR A 76 -8.68 25.05 5.23
N LYS A 77 -8.24 26.31 5.08
CA LYS A 77 -7.03 26.80 5.76
C LYS A 77 -7.19 26.83 7.28
N GLU A 78 -8.34 27.27 7.78
CA GLU A 78 -8.63 27.34 9.23
C GLU A 78 -8.55 25.97 9.91
N PHE A 79 -8.85 24.90 9.19
CA PHE A 79 -8.85 23.53 9.70
C PHE A 79 -7.63 22.70 9.29
N THR A 80 -6.61 23.34 8.70
CA THR A 80 -5.32 22.68 8.44
C THR A 80 -4.30 22.99 9.53
N LYS A 81 -3.61 21.94 10.01
CA LYS A 81 -2.49 22.06 10.97
C LYS A 81 -1.22 21.51 10.33
N GLN A 82 -0.12 22.26 10.46
CA GLN A 82 1.19 21.77 10.04
C GLN A 82 1.63 20.60 10.95
N SER A 83 2.07 19.51 10.32
CA SER A 83 2.68 18.36 10.99
C SER A 83 4.05 18.11 10.36
N ALA A 84 5.05 17.83 11.18
CA ALA A 84 6.41 17.54 10.72
C ALA A 84 6.68 16.04 10.84
N SER A 85 7.12 15.41 9.75
CA SER A 85 7.64 14.05 9.73
C SER A 85 8.95 14.02 8.94
N ARG A 86 9.80 13.01 9.18
CA ARG A 86 11.01 12.78 8.40
C ARG A 86 10.75 11.64 7.43
N ARG A 87 11.04 11.86 6.15
CA ARG A 87 11.01 10.81 5.13
C ARG A 87 12.42 10.26 4.94
N PHE A 88 12.56 8.94 5.03
CA PHE A 88 13.76 8.24 4.60
C PHE A 88 13.61 7.89 3.12
N SER A 89 14.62 8.21 2.30
CA SER A 89 14.66 7.87 0.89
C SER A 89 16.11 7.77 0.44
N ILE A 90 16.43 6.75 -0.34
CA ILE A 90 17.72 6.58 -1.00
C ILE A 90 17.44 6.65 -2.51
N SER A 91 18.10 7.56 -3.23
CA SER A 91 18.06 7.63 -4.69
C SER A 91 19.34 7.04 -5.28
N ASP A 92 19.26 6.59 -6.54
CA ASP A 92 20.41 6.25 -7.38
C ASP A 92 21.19 7.49 -7.83
#